data_AF-A0A183I6M5-F1
#
_entry.id   AF-A0A183I6M5-F1
#
_cell.length_a   1.000
_cell.length_b   1.000
_cell.length_c   1.000
_cell.angle_alpha   90.00
_cell.angle_beta   90.00
_cell.angle_gamma   90.00
#
_symmetry.space_group_name_H-M   'P 1'
#
loop_
_entity.id
_entity.type
_entity.pdbx_description
1 polymer ?
#
loop_
_entity_poly.entity_id
_entity_poly.type
_entity_poly.pdbx_seq_one_letter_code
_entity_poly.pdbx_strand_id
1 'polypeptide(L)'
;MLRNPNGLRRASQCVLQNAIRTMYDNPYIKTFKPKKPPSPTFHKQTTGLTGLFVDEYAHQNLLKEYGRLMKVLEQIPSHSSYRKYTEQLVKKRIALIQEEPDIQKLEAKIGMGQIEEVIQQVFFMHSFMRRKKFSYSW
;
A
#
# COMPACT_ATOMS: atom_id res chain seq x y z
N MET A 1 -3.04 55.31 36.15
CA MET A 1 -3.24 54.85 34.75
C MET A 1 -2.95 53.35 34.70
N LEU A 2 -3.97 52.51 34.90
CA LEU A 2 -3.79 51.05 34.94
C LEU A 2 -3.67 50.52 33.51
N ARG A 3 -2.48 49.99 33.18
CA ARG A 3 -2.15 49.39 31.89
C ARG A 3 -2.86 48.04 31.81
N ASN A 4 -3.86 47.94 30.93
CA ASN A 4 -4.65 46.72 30.69
C ASN A 4 -3.74 45.55 30.27
N PRO A 5 -3.69 44.43 31.02
CA PRO A 5 -2.78 43.31 30.72
C PRO A 5 -3.25 42.41 29.57
N ASN A 6 -4.44 42.67 29.00
CA ASN A 6 -5.07 41.78 28.01
C ASN A 6 -4.72 42.08 26.54
N GLY A 7 -3.89 43.09 26.27
CA GLY A 7 -3.52 43.47 24.89
C GLY A 7 -2.50 42.54 24.22
N LEU A 8 -1.59 41.94 25.01
CA LEU A 8 -0.46 41.15 24.48
C LEU A 8 -0.72 39.63 24.38
N ARG A 9 -1.86 39.13 24.89
CA ARG A 9 -2.21 37.69 24.81
C ARG A 9 -3.04 37.33 23.58
N ARG A 10 -3.69 38.29 22.91
CA ARG A 10 -4.59 38.03 21.77
C ARG A 10 -3.87 37.90 20.43
N ALA A 11 -2.80 38.67 20.20
CA ALA A 11 -1.99 38.57 18.99
C ALA A 11 -1.33 37.17 18.86
N SER A 12 -0.91 36.60 19.98
CA SER A 12 -0.30 35.27 20.05
C SER A 12 -1.29 34.16 19.71
N GLN A 13 -2.54 34.28 20.14
CA GLN A 13 -3.55 33.24 19.99
C GLN A 13 -4.16 33.21 18.59
N CYS A 14 -4.31 34.35 17.92
CA CYS A 14 -4.75 34.41 16.52
C CYS A 14 -3.65 33.99 15.53
N VAL A 15 -2.38 34.32 15.81
CA VAL A 15 -1.23 33.83 15.02
C VAL A 15 -1.06 32.31 15.19
N LEU A 16 -1.21 31.78 16.41
CA LEU A 16 -1.26 30.34 16.67
C LEU A 16 -2.48 29.68 15.99
N GLN A 17 -3.68 30.25 16.07
CA GLN A 17 -4.85 29.68 15.39
C GLN A 17 -4.71 29.72 13.87
N ASN A 18 -4.14 30.78 13.30
CA ASN A 18 -3.88 30.87 11.86
C ASN A 18 -2.79 29.88 11.41
N ALA A 19 -1.73 29.68 12.20
CA ALA A 19 -0.69 28.68 11.94
C ALA A 19 -1.21 27.23 12.10
N ILE A 20 -2.11 26.97 13.04
CA ILE A 20 -2.77 25.67 13.20
C ILE A 20 -3.72 25.41 12.02
N ARG A 21 -4.40 26.44 11.50
CA ARG A 21 -5.35 26.34 10.39
C ARG A 21 -4.67 26.03 9.05
N THR A 22 -3.51 26.64 8.75
CA THR A 22 -2.73 26.34 7.54
C THR A 22 -2.08 24.95 7.57
N MET A 23 -1.86 24.37 8.75
CA MET A 23 -1.29 23.02 8.93
C MET A 23 -2.26 21.90 8.51
N TYR A 24 -3.56 22.04 8.78
CA TYR A 24 -4.59 21.05 8.39
C TYR A 24 -5.06 21.21 6.93
N ASP A 25 -4.78 22.34 6.30
CA ASP A 25 -4.91 22.55 4.85
C ASP A 25 -3.71 21.97 4.07
N ASN A 26 -3.12 20.88 4.56
CA ASN A 26 -2.06 20.18 3.86
C ASN A 26 -2.66 19.36 2.69
N PRO A 27 -2.32 19.67 1.42
CA PRO A 27 -2.84 18.95 0.26
C PRO A 27 -2.50 17.46 0.27
N TYR A 28 -1.44 17.05 0.98
CA TYR A 28 -1.02 15.64 1.13
C TYR A 28 -1.85 14.84 2.14
N ILE A 29 -2.65 15.48 3.00
CA ILE A 29 -3.57 14.75 3.91
C ILE A 29 -4.77 14.21 3.11
N LYS A 30 -5.20 14.92 2.07
CA LYS A 30 -6.37 14.56 1.23
C LYS A 30 -6.14 13.31 0.38
N THR A 31 -4.89 12.92 0.12
CA THR A 31 -4.55 11.71 -0.63
C THR A 31 -4.74 10.43 0.19
N PHE A 32 -4.64 10.51 1.52
CA PHE A 32 -4.85 9.37 2.41
C PHE A 32 -6.33 9.24 2.74
N LYS A 33 -7.05 8.44 1.94
CA LYS A 33 -8.43 8.08 2.28
C LYS A 33 -8.38 7.09 3.45
N PRO A 34 -8.93 7.42 4.63
CA PRO A 34 -8.93 6.50 5.75
C PRO A 34 -9.71 5.24 5.36
N LYS A 35 -9.07 4.07 5.54
CA LYS A 35 -9.79 2.79 5.48
C LYS A 35 -10.46 2.51 6.82
N LYS A 36 -11.51 1.70 6.79
CA LYS A 36 -12.11 1.17 8.03
C LYS A 36 -11.02 0.40 8.80
N PRO A 37 -10.92 0.58 10.12
CA PRO A 37 -9.98 -0.19 10.93
C PRO A 37 -10.33 -1.68 10.82
N PRO A 38 -9.33 -2.57 10.95
CA PRO A 38 -9.58 -4.01 10.92
C PRO A 38 -10.48 -4.42 12.10
N SER A 39 -11.14 -5.57 11.95
CA SER A 39 -11.91 -6.15 13.05
C SER A 39 -11.03 -6.35 14.31
N PRO A 40 -11.56 -6.11 15.52
CA PRO A 40 -10.79 -6.20 16.76
C PRO A 40 -10.30 -7.63 17.06
N THR A 41 -10.96 -8.63 16.47
CA THR A 41 -10.59 -10.05 16.56
C THR A 41 -9.46 -10.44 15.60
N PHE A 42 -9.07 -9.56 14.67
CA PHE A 42 -8.04 -9.83 13.69
C PHE A 42 -6.64 -9.81 14.31
N HIS A 43 -5.76 -10.70 13.83
CA HIS A 43 -4.42 -10.92 14.39
C HIS A 43 -3.49 -9.69 14.29
N LYS A 44 -3.78 -8.74 13.39
CA LYS A 44 -2.94 -7.56 13.14
C LYS A 44 -3.75 -6.27 13.22
N GLN A 45 -3.48 -5.43 14.22
CA GLN A 45 -4.24 -4.18 14.41
C GLN A 45 -3.68 -3.01 13.58
N THR A 46 -2.36 -2.95 13.43
CA THR A 46 -1.67 -1.95 12.61
C THR A 46 -0.46 -2.57 11.91
N THR A 47 -0.03 -1.96 10.81
CA THR A 47 1.22 -2.31 10.09
C THR A 47 2.42 -1.56 10.66
N GLY A 48 2.20 -0.51 11.45
CA GLY A 48 3.26 0.42 11.88
C GLY A 48 3.77 1.36 10.78
N LEU A 49 3.22 1.28 9.55
CA LEU A 49 3.65 2.06 8.40
C LEU A 49 2.56 3.06 7.98
N THR A 50 2.93 4.33 7.86
CA THR A 50 2.01 5.41 7.48
C THR A 50 1.51 5.20 6.05
N GLY A 51 0.19 5.17 5.86
CA GLY A 51 -0.42 4.99 4.54
C GLY A 51 -0.54 3.55 4.05
N LEU A 52 -0.01 2.56 4.79
CA LEU A 52 -0.21 1.14 4.53
C LEU A 52 -1.19 0.57 5.56
N PHE A 53 -2.46 0.48 5.18
CA PHE A 53 -3.50 -0.05 6.06
C PHE A 53 -3.54 -1.58 6.04
N VAL A 54 -3.87 -2.18 7.18
CA VAL A 54 -4.05 -3.63 7.33
C VAL A 54 -5.12 -4.15 6.37
N ASP A 55 -4.87 -5.30 5.77
CA ASP A 55 -5.82 -5.98 4.88
C ASP A 55 -6.31 -7.30 5.49
N GLU A 56 -7.58 -7.34 5.89
CA GLU A 56 -8.20 -8.53 6.49
C GLU A 56 -8.29 -9.72 5.51
N TYR A 57 -8.39 -9.44 4.21
CA TYR A 57 -8.57 -10.45 3.17
C TYR A 57 -7.32 -10.57 2.29
N ALA A 58 -6.14 -10.45 2.90
CA ALA A 58 -4.85 -10.43 2.21
C ALA A 58 -4.67 -11.59 1.22
N HIS A 59 -5.01 -12.84 1.58
CA HIS A 59 -4.90 -14.00 0.67
C HIS A 59 -5.74 -13.82 -0.60
N GLN A 60 -7.00 -13.42 -0.46
CA GLN A 60 -7.92 -13.26 -1.60
C GLN A 60 -7.47 -12.12 -2.51
N ASN A 61 -7.08 -10.99 -1.91
CA ASN A 61 -6.59 -9.83 -2.65
C ASN A 61 -5.29 -10.14 -3.39
N LEU A 62 -4.37 -10.86 -2.74
CA LEU A 62 -3.09 -11.24 -3.33
C LEU A 62 -3.28 -12.22 -4.50
N LEU A 63 -4.13 -13.25 -4.35
CA LEU A 63 -4.47 -14.18 -5.44
C LEU A 63 -5.13 -13.45 -6.62
N LYS A 64 -6.03 -12.50 -6.33
CA LYS A 64 -6.70 -11.69 -7.34
C LYS A 64 -5.72 -10.85 -8.16
N GLU A 65 -4.77 -10.18 -7.51
CA GLU A 65 -3.77 -9.37 -8.21
C GLU A 65 -2.76 -10.24 -8.98
N TYR A 66 -2.32 -11.38 -8.44
CA TYR A 66 -1.50 -12.33 -9.19
C TYR A 66 -2.22 -12.91 -10.41
N GLY A 67 -3.51 -13.21 -10.31
CA GLY A 67 -4.31 -13.66 -11.45
C GLY A 67 -4.42 -12.59 -12.55
N ARG A 68 -4.55 -11.31 -12.18
CA ARG A 68 -4.53 -10.20 -13.14
C ARG A 68 -3.17 -10.05 -13.81
N LEU A 69 -2.09 -10.17 -13.05
CA LEU A 69 -0.72 -10.10 -13.54
C LEU A 69 -0.42 -11.22 -14.54
N MET A 70 -0.85 -12.47 -14.26
CA MET A 70 -0.70 -13.59 -15.20
C MET A 70 -1.37 -13.31 -16.56
N LYS A 71 -2.59 -12.77 -16.56
CA LYS A 71 -3.28 -12.38 -17.80
C LYS A 71 -2.56 -11.30 -18.61
N VAL A 72 -1.80 -10.42 -17.95
CA VAL A 72 -0.98 -9.42 -18.65
C VAL A 72 0.29 -10.05 -19.19
N LEU A 73 0.90 -10.96 -18.45
CA LEU A 73 2.09 -11.70 -18.88
C LEU A 73 1.81 -12.60 -20.10
N GLU A 74 0.61 -13.16 -20.22
CA GLU A 74 0.18 -13.93 -21.40
C GLU A 74 0.24 -13.12 -22.71
N GLN A 75 0.03 -11.80 -22.63
CA GLN A 75 0.06 -10.89 -23.80
C GLN A 75 1.49 -10.58 -24.27
N ILE A 76 2.51 -10.92 -23.49
CA ILE A 76 3.92 -10.65 -23.80
C ILE A 76 4.50 -11.85 -24.55
N PRO A 77 5.37 -11.68 -25.55
CA PRO A 77 5.94 -12.81 -26.28
C PRO A 77 6.66 -13.83 -25.37
N SER A 78 6.47 -15.12 -25.65
CA SER A 78 7.01 -16.24 -24.84
C SER A 78 8.54 -16.36 -24.87
N HIS A 79 9.19 -15.82 -25.91
CA HIS A 79 10.65 -15.81 -26.01
C HIS A 79 11.30 -14.82 -25.04
N SER A 80 10.56 -13.82 -24.56
CA SER A 80 11.09 -12.80 -23.67
C SER A 80 11.58 -13.41 -22.35
N SER A 81 12.82 -13.07 -21.99
CA SER A 81 13.41 -13.55 -20.74
C SER A 81 12.61 -13.07 -19.54
N TYR A 82 12.12 -11.82 -19.59
CA TYR A 82 11.34 -11.24 -18.51
C TYR A 82 10.06 -12.04 -18.23
N ARG A 83 9.30 -12.44 -19.25
CA ARG A 83 8.09 -13.26 -19.08
C ARG A 83 8.43 -14.60 -18.43
N LYS A 84 9.46 -15.30 -18.90
CA LYS A 84 9.86 -16.62 -18.36
C LYS A 84 10.16 -16.56 -16.85
N TYR A 85 11.01 -15.61 -16.43
CA TYR A 85 11.40 -15.51 -15.02
C TYR A 85 10.26 -15.01 -14.12
N THR A 86 9.48 -14.04 -14.60
CA THR A 86 8.34 -13.51 -13.82
C THR A 86 7.21 -14.53 -13.69
N GLU A 87 6.91 -15.31 -14.73
CA GLU A 87 5.93 -16.40 -14.62
C GLU A 87 6.36 -17.46 -13.61
N GLN A 88 7.62 -17.89 -13.66
CA GLN A 88 8.16 -18.85 -12.69
C GLN A 88 8.07 -18.30 -11.25
N LEU A 89 8.44 -17.04 -11.04
CA LEU A 89 8.37 -16.39 -9.73
C LEU A 89 6.93 -16.29 -9.22
N VAL A 90 6.00 -15.82 -10.06
CA VAL A 90 4.59 -15.67 -9.69
C VAL A 90 3.96 -17.02 -9.37
N LYS A 91 4.22 -18.06 -10.18
CA LYS A 91 3.71 -19.42 -9.91
C LYS A 91 4.20 -19.97 -8.57
N LYS A 92 5.49 -19.79 -8.26
CA LYS A 92 6.04 -20.17 -6.94
C LYS A 92 5.32 -19.47 -5.80
N ARG A 93 5.08 -18.15 -5.93
CA ARG A 93 4.37 -17.38 -4.89
C ARG A 93 2.92 -17.78 -4.74
N ILE A 94 2.21 -18.02 -5.84
CA ILE A 94 0.82 -18.53 -5.80
C ILE A 94 0.77 -19.87 -5.04
N ALA A 95 1.72 -20.78 -5.30
CA ALA A 95 1.80 -22.05 -4.60
C ALA A 95 1.98 -21.86 -3.08
N LEU A 96 2.88 -20.97 -2.65
CA LEU A 96 3.08 -20.67 -1.23
C LEU A 96 1.81 -20.10 -0.56
N ILE A 97 1.07 -19.25 -1.26
CA ILE A 97 -0.18 -18.64 -0.76
C ILE A 97 -1.29 -19.68 -0.61
N GLN A 98 -1.28 -20.73 -1.45
CA GLN A 98 -2.24 -21.83 -1.38
C GLN A 98 -1.87 -22.87 -0.32
N GLU A 99 -0.57 -23.05 -0.06
CA GLU A 99 -0.05 -23.98 0.93
C GLU A 99 -0.28 -23.50 2.37
N GLU A 100 -0.02 -22.21 2.63
CA GLU A 100 -0.13 -21.64 3.97
C GLU A 100 -1.41 -20.82 4.13
N PRO A 101 -2.33 -21.21 5.05
CA PRO A 101 -3.52 -20.41 5.36
C PRO A 101 -3.25 -19.30 6.39
N ASP A 102 -2.14 -19.37 7.11
CA ASP A 102 -1.77 -18.42 8.16
C ASP A 102 -0.89 -17.29 7.60
N ILE A 103 -1.33 -16.05 7.79
CA ILE A 103 -0.67 -14.85 7.24
C ILE A 103 0.72 -14.67 7.83
N GLN A 104 0.93 -14.94 9.13
CA GLN A 104 2.23 -14.73 9.78
C GLN A 104 3.29 -15.70 9.25
N LYS A 105 2.90 -16.97 9.06
CA LYS A 105 3.78 -17.99 8.46
C LYS A 105 4.04 -17.69 7.00
N LEU A 106 3.02 -17.23 6.27
CA LEU A 106 3.16 -16.83 4.88
C LEU A 106 4.16 -15.66 4.71
N GLU A 107 4.08 -14.64 5.56
CA GLU A 107 5.04 -13.51 5.57
C GLU A 107 6.48 -14.02 5.78
N ALA A 108 6.69 -14.93 6.74
CA ALA A 108 7.99 -15.53 7.00
C ALA A 108 8.51 -16.38 5.83
N LYS A 109 7.65 -17.17 5.18
CA LYS A 109 8.02 -17.98 4.01
C LYS A 109 8.36 -17.13 2.78
N ILE A 110 7.65 -16.03 2.56
CA ILE A 110 7.89 -15.12 1.43
C ILE A 110 9.17 -14.29 1.67
N GLY A 111 9.39 -13.84 2.91
CA GLY A 111 10.59 -13.11 3.31
C GLY A 111 10.73 -11.73 2.65
N MET A 112 9.62 -11.05 2.35
CA MET A 112 9.60 -9.75 1.66
C MET A 112 8.89 -8.65 2.47
N GLY A 113 8.99 -8.70 3.79
CA GLY A 113 8.29 -7.76 4.67
C GLY A 113 6.84 -8.18 4.91
N GLN A 114 5.96 -7.19 5.06
CA GLN A 114 4.55 -7.42 5.39
C GLN A 114 3.73 -7.81 4.15
N ILE A 115 2.65 -8.56 4.35
CA ILE A 115 1.81 -9.05 3.25
C ILE A 115 1.20 -7.91 2.43
N GLU A 116 0.88 -6.78 3.06
CA GLU A 116 0.32 -5.61 2.39
C GLU A 116 1.34 -4.95 1.44
N GLU A 117 2.62 -4.98 1.78
CA GLU A 117 3.70 -4.50 0.91
C GLU A 117 3.82 -5.38 -0.33
N VAL A 118 3.72 -6.70 -0.15
CA VAL A 118 3.73 -7.67 -1.25
C VAL A 118 2.55 -7.43 -2.19
N ILE A 119 1.34 -7.20 -1.66
CA ILE A 119 0.16 -6.85 -2.46
C ILE A 119 0.42 -5.57 -3.28
N GLN A 120 0.98 -4.54 -2.65
CA GLN A 120 1.28 -3.27 -3.31
C GLN A 120 2.35 -3.43 -4.40
N GLN A 121 3.36 -4.26 -4.16
CA GLN A 121 4.39 -4.59 -5.15
C GLN A 121 3.79 -5.27 -6.38
N VAL A 122 2.89 -6.25 -6.19
CA VAL A 122 2.22 -6.94 -7.30
C VAL A 122 1.33 -5.97 -8.09
N PHE A 123 0.61 -5.08 -7.39
CA PHE A 123 -0.20 -4.04 -8.02
C PHE A 123 0.65 -3.10 -8.88
N PHE A 124 1.77 -2.63 -8.36
CA PHE A 124 2.70 -1.78 -9.11
C PHE A 124 3.27 -2.52 -10.32
N MET A 125 3.67 -3.78 -10.14
CA MET A 125 4.18 -4.61 -11.22
C MET A 125 3.11 -4.80 -12.31
N HIS A 126 1.88 -5.15 -11.96
CA HIS A 126 0.76 -5.26 -12.90
C HIS A 126 0.52 -3.95 -13.67
N SER A 127 0.49 -2.82 -12.96
CA SER A 127 0.32 -1.48 -13.56
C SER A 127 1.46 -1.14 -14.53
N PHE A 128 2.71 -1.42 -14.13
CA PHE A 128 3.90 -1.25 -14.94
C PHE A 128 3.81 -2.08 -16.23
N MET A 129 3.46 -3.36 -16.11
CA MET A 129 3.33 -4.27 -17.25
C MET A 129 2.26 -3.81 -18.24
N ARG A 130 1.12 -3.31 -17.75
CA ARG A 130 0.09 -2.72 -18.60
C ARG A 130 0.52 -1.48 -19.37
N ARG A 131 1.45 -0.69 -18.84
CA ARG A 131 2.01 0.47 -19.56
C ARG A 131 3.07 0.04 -20.57
N LYS A 132 3.94 -0.90 -20.18
CA LYS A 132 5.07 -1.34 -21.00
C LYS A 132 4.68 -2.20 -22.19
N LYS A 133 3.55 -2.92 -22.14
CA LYS A 133 3.12 -3.82 -23.22
C LYS A 133 3.02 -3.18 -24.61
N PHE A 134 2.82 -1.86 -24.70
CA PHE A 134 2.71 -1.15 -25.98
C PHE A 134 3.98 -0.40 -26.38
N SER A 135 4.96 -0.27 -25.48
CA SER A 135 6.05 0.69 -25.65
C SER A 135 7.43 0.03 -25.80
N TYR A 136 7.57 -1.28 -25.56
CA TYR A 136 8.87 -1.96 -25.54
C TYR A 136 8.84 -3.25 -26.37
N SER A 137 9.97 -3.53 -27.02
CA SER A 137 10.30 -4.84 -27.60
C SER A 137 10.89 -5.73 -26.51
N TRP A 138 10.44 -6.98 -26.41
CA TRP A 138 10.66 -7.90 -25.29
C TRP A 138 11.64 -9.03 -25.59
#